data_AF-A0AAW0WLZ3-F1
#
_entry.id   AF-A0AAW0WLZ3-F1
#
_cell.length_a   1.000
_cell.length_b   1.000
_cell.length_c   1.000
_cell.angle_alpha   90.00
_cell.angle_beta   90.00
_cell.angle_gamma   90.00
#
_symmetry.space_group_name_H-M   'P 1'
#
loop_
_entity.id
_entity.type
_entity.pdbx_description
1 polymer ?
#
loop_
_entity_poly.entity_id
_entity_poly.type
_entity_poly.pdbx_seq_one_letter_code
_entity_poly.pdbx_strand_id
1 'polypeptide(L)'
;MVTKAGELITPLEGVTHSKRPYERILLTRKIKHKMVFQNIPDGLVFCSVPCGIHSHKPPLQELVKEYVVQQPRCLELFARSLAPGWTSYGFEVLRLQHSFLYENSEQDG
;
A
#
# COMPACT_ATOMS: atom_id res chain seq x y z
N MET A 1 -1.84 -14.36 -3.76
CA MET A 1 -1.26 -14.97 -4.98
C MET A 1 -0.21 -14.01 -5.50
N VAL A 2 1.02 -14.46 -5.75
CA VAL A 2 2.10 -13.62 -6.32
C VAL A 2 2.31 -14.10 -7.76
N THR A 3 2.00 -13.25 -8.73
CA THR A 3 2.26 -13.52 -10.16
C THR A 3 3.71 -13.18 -10.49
N LYS A 4 4.38 -14.03 -11.28
CA LYS A 4 5.78 -13.83 -11.70
C LYS A 4 5.93 -13.03 -13.00
N ALA A 5 4.82 -12.74 -13.69
CA ALA A 5 4.80 -12.04 -14.96
C ALA A 5 3.49 -11.27 -15.16
N GLY A 6 3.52 -10.28 -16.06
CA GLY A 6 2.38 -9.48 -16.50
C GLY A 6 2.82 -8.49 -17.59
N GLU A 7 1.88 -8.02 -18.41
CA GLU A 7 2.13 -7.00 -19.43
C GLU A 7 1.55 -5.65 -19.00
N LEU A 8 2.25 -4.56 -19.34
CA LEU A 8 1.77 -3.21 -19.06
C LEU A 8 0.64 -2.84 -20.02
N ILE A 9 -0.51 -2.43 -19.46
CA ILE A 9 -1.67 -1.98 -20.24
C ILE A 9 -1.43 -0.58 -20.82
N THR A 10 -0.61 0.25 -20.16
CA THR A 10 -0.24 1.59 -20.61
C THR A 10 1.25 1.86 -20.41
N PRO A 11 1.87 2.69 -21.26
CA PRO A 11 3.27 3.10 -21.07
C PRO A 11 3.49 3.82 -19.74
N LEU A 12 4.60 3.53 -19.06
CA LEU A 12 4.99 4.23 -17.82
C LEU A 12 5.36 5.71 -18.06
N GLU A 13 5.85 6.00 -19.27
CA GLU A 13 6.24 7.34 -19.70
C GLU A 13 5.45 7.71 -20.96
N GLY A 14 4.83 8.89 -20.96
CA GLY A 14 4.03 9.36 -22.08
C GLY A 14 3.68 10.83 -21.92
N VAL A 15 3.82 11.60 -23.01
CA VAL A 15 3.72 13.07 -23.04
C VAL A 15 2.27 13.57 -22.99
N THR A 16 1.28 12.68 -23.17
CA THR A 16 -0.10 13.06 -23.53
C THR A 16 -1.14 12.87 -22.43
N HIS A 17 -0.83 12.24 -21.31
CA HIS A 17 -1.78 12.00 -20.22
C HIS A 17 -1.28 12.55 -18.89
N SER A 18 -2.07 13.43 -18.27
CA SER A 18 -1.78 14.02 -16.96
C SER A 18 -1.78 13.02 -15.80
N LYS A 19 -2.31 11.80 -16.02
CA LYS A 19 -2.37 10.72 -15.04
C LYS A 19 -1.33 9.66 -15.36
N ARG A 20 -0.43 9.42 -14.40
CA ARG A 20 0.59 8.37 -14.49
C ARG A 20 0.00 7.05 -13.96
N PRO A 21 0.35 5.88 -14.56
CA PRO A 21 -0.17 4.58 -14.13
C PRO A 21 0.57 4.02 -12.89
N TYR A 22 1.12 4.90 -12.05
CA TYR A 22 1.84 4.53 -10.85
C TYR A 22 1.74 5.62 -9.79
N GLU A 23 1.98 5.22 -8.55
CA GLU A 23 2.08 6.10 -7.40
C GLU A 23 3.49 6.04 -6.82
N ARG A 24 3.97 7.17 -6.29
CA ARG A 24 5.31 7.26 -5.71
C ARG A 24 5.21 7.18 -4.19
N ILE A 25 6.00 6.30 -3.60
CA ILE A 25 6.16 6.20 -2.14
C ILE A 25 7.50 6.80 -1.78
N LEU A 26 7.50 7.77 -0.86
CA LEU A 26 8.71 8.33 -0.29
C LEU A 26 8.96 7.72 1.08
N LEU A 27 10.03 6.96 1.22
CA LEU A 27 10.48 6.43 2.50
C LEU A 27 11.53 7.38 3.09
N THR A 28 11.26 7.90 4.29
CA THR A 28 12.13 8.85 4.97
C THR A 28 12.49 8.37 6.37
N ARG A 29 13.63 8.86 6.88
CA ARG A 29 14.13 8.52 8.21
C ARG A 29 14.70 9.75 8.90
N LYS A 30 14.55 9.83 10.21
CA LYS A 30 15.23 10.83 11.04
C LYS A 30 16.74 10.58 11.05
N ILE A 31 17.53 11.61 10.72
CA ILE A 31 19.00 11.52 10.54
C ILE A 31 19.72 10.91 11.75
N LYS A 32 19.28 11.21 12.98
CA LYS A 32 19.95 10.76 14.23
C LYS A 32 19.45 9.43 14.78
N HIS A 33 18.83 8.59 13.96
CA HIS A 33 18.35 7.30 14.44
C HIS A 33 19.52 6.32 14.61
N LYS A 34 19.70 5.76 15.82
CA LYS A 34 20.80 4.83 16.13
C LYS A 34 20.66 3.44 15.49
N MET A 35 19.48 3.11 14.96
CA MET A 35 19.25 1.80 14.35
C MET A 35 19.85 1.73 12.95
N VAL A 36 20.45 0.60 12.63
CA VAL A 36 20.85 0.22 11.28
C VAL A 36 19.60 -0.26 10.53
N PHE A 37 19.44 0.18 9.28
CA PHE A 37 18.37 -0.27 8.40
C PHE A 37 18.99 -0.83 7.13
N GLN A 38 18.28 -1.75 6.49
CA GLN A 38 18.65 -2.20 5.16
C GLN A 38 18.56 -1.05 4.15
N ASN A 39 19.50 -1.00 3.21
CA ASN A 39 19.43 -0.05 2.11
C ASN A 39 18.28 -0.42 1.17
N ILE A 40 17.52 0.58 0.74
CA ILE A 40 16.49 0.42 -0.28
C ILE A 40 17.20 0.31 -1.63
N PRO A 41 16.96 -0.75 -2.43
CA PRO A 41 17.54 -0.87 -3.77
C PRO A 41 17.10 0.28 -4.69
N ASP A 42 18.01 0.73 -5.55
CA ASP A 42 17.67 1.68 -6.60
C ASP A 42 16.66 1.04 -7.58
N GLY A 43 15.62 1.80 -7.94
CA GLY A 43 14.59 1.32 -8.86
C GLY A 43 13.65 0.26 -8.28
N LEU A 44 13.50 0.17 -6.95
CA LEU A 44 12.53 -0.73 -6.33
C LEU A 44 11.10 -0.38 -6.78
N VAL A 45 10.43 -1.32 -7.45
CA VAL A 45 9.06 -1.19 -7.95
C VAL A 45 8.20 -2.31 -7.39
N PHE A 46 7.00 -1.95 -6.95
CA PHE A 46 5.95 -2.89 -6.55
C PHE A 46 4.79 -2.81 -7.53
N CYS A 47 4.30 -3.96 -7.95
CA CYS A 47 3.11 -4.08 -8.79
C CYS A 47 1.99 -4.75 -7.99
N SER A 48 0.78 -4.22 -8.09
CA SER A 48 -0.41 -4.81 -7.49
C SER A 48 -1.59 -4.67 -8.44
N VAL A 49 -2.58 -5.56 -8.29
CA VAL A 49 -3.86 -5.39 -8.98
C VAL A 49 -4.58 -4.21 -8.31
N PRO A 50 -5.00 -3.18 -9.09
CA PRO A 50 -5.66 -2.03 -8.52
C PRO A 50 -6.95 -2.46 -7.81
N CYS A 51 -7.22 -1.88 -6.65
CA CYS A 51 -8.49 -2.11 -5.97
C CYS A 51 -9.61 -1.39 -6.73
N GLY A 52 -10.74 -2.08 -6.93
CA GLY A 52 -11.95 -1.46 -7.50
C GLY A 52 -12.53 -0.35 -6.59
N ILE A 53 -12.13 -0.31 -5.32
CA ILE A 53 -12.53 0.73 -4.37
C ILE A 53 -11.66 1.96 -4.59
N HIS A 54 -12.30 3.10 -4.86
CA HIS A 54 -11.60 4.33 -5.17
C HIS A 54 -10.64 4.76 -4.05
N SER A 55 -9.42 5.10 -4.48
CA SER A 55 -8.32 5.53 -3.62
C SER A 55 -7.86 4.47 -2.60
N HIS A 56 -8.30 3.22 -2.65
CA HIS A 56 -7.83 2.19 -1.71
C HIS A 56 -6.43 1.71 -2.11
N LYS A 57 -5.44 2.09 -1.30
CA LYS A 57 -4.04 1.73 -1.54
C LYS A 57 -3.78 0.30 -1.09
N PRO A 58 -2.89 -0.45 -1.76
CA PRO A 58 -2.50 -1.76 -1.29
C PRO A 58 -1.78 -1.64 0.07
N PRO A 59 -1.92 -2.65 0.95
CA PRO A 59 -1.15 -2.71 2.20
C PRO A 59 0.35 -2.70 1.93
N LEU A 60 1.06 -1.69 2.42
CA LEU A 60 2.49 -1.52 2.17
C LEU A 60 3.39 -2.21 3.19
N GLN A 61 2.84 -2.64 4.33
CA GLN A 61 3.62 -3.17 5.46
C GLN A 61 4.57 -4.30 5.03
N GLU A 62 4.05 -5.32 4.35
CA GLU A 62 4.85 -6.47 3.94
C GLU A 62 5.90 -6.11 2.88
N LEU A 63 5.67 -5.07 2.09
CA LEU A 63 6.59 -4.60 1.06
C LEU A 63 7.77 -3.82 1.64
N VAL A 64 7.57 -3.17 2.78
CA VAL A 64 8.58 -2.29 3.38
C VAL A 64 9.20 -2.84 4.67
N LYS A 65 8.73 -3.99 5.17
CA LYS A 65 9.15 -4.56 6.47
C LYS A 65 10.66 -4.75 6.62
N GLU A 66 11.37 -5.05 5.53
CA GLU A 66 12.83 -5.26 5.52
C GLU A 66 13.61 -3.95 5.64
N TYR A 67 12.98 -2.82 5.30
CA TYR A 67 13.59 -1.49 5.30
C TYR A 67 13.18 -0.63 6.51
N VAL A 68 12.39 -1.19 7.44
CA VAL A 68 11.94 -0.53 8.66
C VAL A 68 12.46 -1.26 9.90
N VAL A 69 12.27 -0.66 11.08
CA VAL A 69 12.64 -1.31 12.34
C VAL A 69 11.78 -2.54 12.60
N GLN A 70 12.33 -3.55 13.27
CA GLN A 70 11.54 -4.69 13.74
C GLN A 70 10.52 -4.23 14.78
N GLN A 71 9.31 -4.81 14.72
CA GLN A 71 8.18 -4.51 15.61
C GLN A 71 7.92 -3.00 15.79
N PRO A 72 7.70 -2.25 14.69
CA PRO A 72 7.47 -0.83 14.75
C PRO A 72 6.15 -0.51 15.46
N ARG A 73 6.09 0.63 16.16
CA ARG A 73 4.81 1.24 16.53
C ARG A 73 4.30 2.02 15.33
N CYS A 74 3.25 1.51 14.70
CA CYS A 74 2.76 2.05 13.44
C CYS A 74 1.62 3.04 13.66
N LEU A 75 1.61 4.11 12.86
CA LEU A 75 0.55 5.11 12.80
C LEU A 75 0.19 5.37 11.35
N GLU A 76 -1.08 5.20 11.01
CA GLU A 76 -1.64 5.59 9.71
C GLU A 76 -2.47 6.87 9.89
N LEU A 77 -2.09 7.93 9.17
CA LEU A 77 -2.84 9.18 9.12
C LEU A 77 -3.77 9.17 7.90
N PHE A 78 -4.94 9.79 8.05
CA PHE A 78 -6.01 9.80 7.06
C PHE A 78 -6.49 8.38 6.68
N ALA A 79 -6.43 7.46 7.65
CA ALA A 79 -6.82 6.08 7.48
C ALA A 79 -8.31 5.96 7.12
N ARG A 80 -8.64 4.98 6.26
CA ARG A 80 -10.01 4.60 5.89
C ARG A 80 -10.35 3.14 6.21
N SER A 81 -9.38 2.40 6.73
CA SER A 81 -9.48 1.01 7.14
C SER A 81 -8.64 0.79 8.38
N LEU A 82 -8.92 -0.29 9.11
CA LEU A 82 -8.05 -0.75 10.19
C LEU A 82 -7.01 -1.73 9.63
N ALA A 83 -5.76 -1.55 10.05
CA ALA A 83 -4.68 -2.49 9.79
C ALA A 83 -4.21 -3.11 11.11
N PRO A 84 -4.07 -4.45 11.21
CA PRO A 84 -3.60 -5.09 12.44
C PRO A 84 -2.26 -4.54 12.92
N GLY A 85 -2.17 -4.15 14.18
CA GLY A 85 -0.94 -3.59 14.77
C GLY A 85 -0.68 -2.11 14.45
N TRP A 86 -1.61 -1.44 13.76
CA TRP A 86 -1.54 0.00 13.49
C TRP A 86 -2.50 0.79 14.37
N THR A 87 -2.04 1.96 14.82
CA THR A 87 -2.94 3.01 15.25
C THR A 87 -3.44 3.75 14.01
N SER A 88 -4.75 3.78 13.78
CA SER A 88 -5.35 4.48 12.63
C SER A 88 -6.00 5.78 13.08
N TYR A 89 -5.71 6.88 12.38
CA TYR A 89 -6.26 8.21 12.68
C TYR A 89 -6.79 8.89 11.41
N GLY A 90 -8.03 9.38 11.45
CA GLY A 90 -8.69 10.03 10.33
C GLY A 90 -10.17 10.26 10.60
N PHE A 91 -10.87 10.93 9.67
CA PHE A 91 -12.31 11.18 9.81
C PHE A 91 -13.18 9.96 9.48
N GLU A 92 -12.63 8.99 8.75
CA GLU A 92 -13.38 7.88 8.17
C GLU A 92 -12.71 6.53 8.42
N VAL A 93 -12.06 6.34 9.57
CA VAL A 93 -11.21 5.17 9.88
C VAL A 93 -11.91 3.82 9.65
N LEU A 94 -13.22 3.75 9.89
CA LEU A 94 -14.01 2.52 9.77
C LEU A 94 -14.71 2.37 8.41
N ARG A 95 -14.50 3.27 7.45
CA ARG A 95 -15.24 3.30 6.18
C ARG A 95 -15.16 1.99 5.39
N LEU A 96 -14.03 1.31 5.46
CA LEU A 96 -13.81 0.03 4.78
C LEU A 96 -13.97 -1.20 5.69
N GLN A 97 -14.62 -1.05 6.84
CA GLN A 97 -14.95 -2.17 7.75
C GLN A 97 -16.42 -2.61 7.62
N HIS A 98 -17.10 -2.18 6.56
CA HIS A 98 -18.50 -2.55 6.31
C HIS A 98 -18.61 -4.00 5.82
N SER A 99 -19.54 -4.79 6.38
CA SER A 99 -19.71 -6.23 6.07
C SER A 99 -19.87 -6.52 4.58
N PHE A 100 -20.60 -5.67 3.85
CA PHE A 100 -20.75 -5.72 2.39
C PHE A 100 -19.43 -5.86 1.62
N LEU A 101 -18.31 -5.33 2.14
CA LEU A 101 -17.00 -5.45 1.49
C LEU A 101 -16.34 -6.83 1.67
N TYR A 102 -16.90 -7.66 2.56
CA TYR A 102 -16.40 -8.97 2.97
C TYR A 102 -17.41 -10.09 2.75
N GLU A 103 -18.64 -9.75 2.34
CA GLU A 103 -19.60 -10.72 1.86
C GLU A 103 -19.05 -11.32 0.58
N ASN A 104 -18.52 -12.54 0.68
CA ASN A 104 -18.34 -13.38 -0.47
C ASN A 104 -19.72 -13.51 -1.12
N SER A 105 -19.79 -13.34 -2.44
CA SER A 105 -20.94 -13.79 -3.22
C SER A 105 -21.00 -15.32 -3.19
N GLU A 106 -21.29 -15.89 -2.03
CA GLU A 106 -21.78 -17.26 -1.86
C GLU A 106 -23.29 -17.16 -1.64
N GLN A 107 -24.00 -17.05 -2.77
CA GLN A 107 -25.38 -17.49 -2.96
C GLN A 107 -25.29 -18.26 -4.29
N ASP A 108 -25.20 -19.58 -4.34
CA ASP A 108 -26.13 -20.64 -3.91
C ASP A 108 -26.59 -21.36 -5.19
N GLY A 109 -26.43 -22.69 -5.22
CA GLY A 109 -27.30 -23.63 -5.94
C GLY A 109 -27.22 -23.70 -7.47
#